data_AF-A0A9N8DRH7-F1
#
_entry.id   AF-A0A9N8DRH7-F1
#
_cell.length_a   1.000
_cell.length_b   1.000
_cell.length_c   1.000
_cell.angle_alpha   90.00
_cell.angle_beta   90.00
_cell.angle_gamma   90.00
#
_symmetry.space_group_name_H-M   'P 1'
#
loop_
_entity.id
_entity.type
_entity.pdbx_description
1 polymer ?
#
loop_
_entity_poly.entity_id
_entity_poly.type
_entity_poly.pdbx_seq_one_letter_code
_entity_poly.pdbx_strand_id
1 'polypeptide(L)'
;MRFSRLIVIHFCLAATQVSAFQSISVSCRRASLSLHRHDGLASIEIARTGPSLPMASTSSDSTDTANGSVFSSEELQFLENTFADAVKDAQALKSTLLEQLPTMNPAIIMKLKQSLADPNETVQAVANALGSVLEAQLEQARDILKSLLDAGEIRKMDALIGKAARDGKLDAAFFSVLQMNLQNAAQEAAAAAEEGEASRVQVLQHVYTRCQEEVEKNVPPGIALLNKLLRTEIDSIRANQLKHYLCPQPNVITAPDGTEIQLEGEPRILVPPPLLVDAIGNAIKQIRTVEKAGGTDPASAANMVESVRQVAKEARIIIGENYGIESEALQEFEEGLQPVFRPDSPESVYIKGE
;
A
#
# COMPACT_ATOMS: atom_id res chain seq x y z
N MET A 1 -7.33 0.48 -12.17
CA MET A 1 -7.43 -0.68 -11.25
C MET A 1 -6.11 -1.47 -11.06
N ARG A 2 -5.00 -1.14 -11.75
CA ARG A 2 -3.75 -1.94 -11.72
C ARG A 2 -2.74 -1.56 -10.61
N PHE A 3 -2.96 -0.46 -9.89
CA PHE A 3 -2.06 0.06 -8.84
C PHE A 3 -2.31 -0.52 -7.43
N SER A 4 -3.47 -1.17 -7.18
CA SER A 4 -3.83 -1.63 -5.84
C SER A 4 -2.96 -2.79 -5.31
N ARG A 5 -2.26 -3.53 -6.16
CA ARG A 5 -1.47 -4.71 -5.76
C ARG A 5 -0.15 -4.35 -5.05
N LEU A 6 0.53 -3.29 -5.47
CA LEU A 6 1.78 -2.83 -4.82
C LEU A 6 1.53 -2.07 -3.51
N ILE A 7 0.39 -1.38 -3.44
CA ILE A 7 -0.05 -0.57 -2.30
C ILE A 7 -0.22 -1.45 -1.05
N VAL A 8 -0.86 -2.61 -1.16
CA VAL A 8 -1.11 -3.48 0.01
C VAL A 8 0.19 -3.97 0.67
N ILE A 9 1.21 -4.35 -0.11
CA ILE A 9 2.51 -4.79 0.42
C ILE A 9 3.26 -3.62 1.08
N HIS A 10 3.27 -2.44 0.45
CA HIS A 10 3.91 -1.26 1.02
C HIS A 10 3.17 -0.74 2.27
N PHE A 11 1.84 -0.92 2.34
CA PHE A 11 1.04 -0.57 3.52
C PHE A 11 1.18 -1.60 4.65
N CYS A 12 1.31 -2.90 4.36
CA CYS A 12 1.61 -3.92 5.39
C CYS A 12 3.00 -3.70 6.01
N LEU A 13 4.02 -3.42 5.20
CA LEU A 13 5.38 -3.10 5.68
C LEU A 13 5.45 -1.73 6.39
N ALA A 14 4.69 -0.73 5.91
CA ALA A 14 4.62 0.58 6.55
C ALA A 14 3.79 0.57 7.86
N ALA A 15 2.74 -0.26 7.97
CA ALA A 15 1.92 -0.37 9.18
C ALA A 15 2.76 -0.82 10.39
N THR A 16 3.73 -1.72 10.19
CA THR A 16 4.69 -2.12 11.24
C THR A 16 5.58 -0.95 11.69
N GLN A 17 5.89 0.02 10.81
CA GLN A 17 6.68 1.20 11.17
C GLN A 17 5.85 2.39 11.70
N VAL A 18 4.57 2.50 11.33
CA VAL A 18 3.67 3.59 11.77
C VAL A 18 3.16 3.38 13.20
N SER A 19 3.09 2.13 13.69
CA SER A 19 2.74 1.80 15.08
C SER A 19 3.62 2.52 16.11
N ALA A 20 4.89 2.77 15.79
CA ALA A 20 5.81 3.56 16.63
C ALA A 20 5.48 5.07 16.70
N PHE A 21 4.75 5.62 15.72
CA PHE A 21 4.49 7.06 15.59
C PHE A 21 3.09 7.49 16.04
N GLN A 22 2.07 6.63 15.96
CA GLN A 22 0.69 7.00 16.33
C GLN A 22 0.48 7.23 17.82
N SER A 23 1.34 6.67 18.69
CA SER A 23 1.33 6.98 20.13
C SER A 23 1.59 8.47 20.43
N ILE A 24 2.18 9.23 19.51
CA ILE A 24 2.47 10.66 19.67
C ILE A 24 1.29 11.55 19.22
N SER A 25 0.41 11.06 18.33
CA SER A 25 -0.56 11.89 17.61
C SER A 25 -1.92 12.11 18.32
N VAL A 26 -2.25 11.29 19.32
CA VAL A 26 -3.54 11.40 20.05
C VAL A 26 -3.68 12.71 20.85
N SER A 27 -2.57 13.42 21.10
CA SER A 27 -2.57 14.64 21.92
C SER A 27 -2.93 15.96 21.18
N CYS A 28 -3.08 15.97 19.84
CA CYS A 28 -3.16 17.23 19.07
C CYS A 28 -4.49 17.52 18.35
N ARG A 29 -5.63 16.94 18.76
CA ARG A 29 -6.95 17.27 18.16
C ARG A 29 -7.67 18.43 18.87
N ARG A 30 -7.08 19.62 18.87
CA ARG A 30 -7.82 20.90 18.94
C ARG A 30 -6.91 22.10 18.67
N ALA A 31 -6.74 22.45 17.40
CA ALA A 31 -6.30 23.78 17.02
C ALA A 31 -7.08 24.23 15.77
N SER A 32 -8.03 25.15 15.97
CA SER A 32 -8.57 25.96 14.87
C SER A 32 -7.52 27.01 14.53
N LEU A 33 -6.89 26.92 13.35
CA LEU A 33 -5.89 27.88 12.90
C LEU A 33 -6.50 28.84 11.88
N SER A 34 -6.64 30.09 12.30
CA SER A 34 -6.78 31.26 11.43
C SER A 34 -5.41 31.56 10.81
N LEU A 35 -5.24 31.23 9.52
CA LEU A 35 -4.04 31.62 8.76
C LEU A 35 -4.10 33.12 8.43
N HIS A 36 -3.16 33.90 8.97
CA HIS A 36 -2.82 35.22 8.45
C HIS A 36 -1.66 35.09 7.44
N ARG A 37 -1.81 35.82 6.32
CA ARG A 37 -0.84 35.96 5.24
C ARG A 37 0.50 36.49 5.77
N HIS A 38 1.59 35.79 5.51
CA HIS A 38 2.90 36.40 5.30
C HIS A 38 3.70 35.60 4.27
N ASP A 39 4.19 36.31 3.26
CA ASP A 39 5.08 35.82 2.22
C ASP A 39 6.45 35.50 2.83
N GLY A 40 6.80 34.21 2.89
CA GLY A 40 8.10 33.80 3.42
C GLY A 40 8.22 32.30 3.69
N LEU A 41 7.82 31.43 2.75
CA LEU A 41 8.23 30.04 2.84
C LEU A 41 9.70 29.91 2.42
N ALA A 42 10.56 29.78 3.41
CA ALA A 42 11.95 29.37 3.24
C ALA A 42 12.00 28.08 2.38
N SER A 43 12.96 28.02 1.47
CA SER A 43 13.12 26.90 0.54
C SER A 43 13.24 25.58 1.30
N ILE A 44 12.20 24.73 1.22
CA ILE A 44 12.19 23.41 1.86
C ILE A 44 13.13 22.49 1.07
N GLU A 45 14.30 22.19 1.66
CA GLU A 45 15.28 21.29 1.04
C GLU A 45 14.81 19.84 1.18
N ILE A 46 14.44 19.24 0.04
CA ILE A 46 14.08 17.82 -0.05
C ILE A 46 15.37 17.01 0.08
N ALA A 47 15.35 16.02 0.97
CA ALA A 47 16.50 15.15 1.20
C ALA A 47 16.96 14.48 -0.13
N ARG A 48 18.18 14.81 -0.56
CA ARG A 48 18.82 14.31 -1.80
C ARG A 48 19.46 12.93 -1.65
N THR A 49 19.63 12.45 -0.43
CA THR A 49 20.25 11.16 -0.15
C THR A 49 19.26 10.02 -0.39
N GLY A 50 19.45 9.31 -1.51
CA GLY A 50 18.82 8.02 -1.75
C GLY A 50 19.35 6.95 -0.78
N PRO A 51 18.62 5.86 -0.56
CA PRO A 51 19.07 4.78 0.30
C PRO A 51 20.32 4.11 -0.31
N SER A 52 21.46 4.20 0.38
CA SER A 52 22.56 3.24 0.16
C SER A 52 22.14 1.91 0.77
N LEU A 53 21.78 0.94 -0.07
CA LEU A 53 21.38 -0.38 0.38
C LEU A 53 22.57 -1.14 0.99
N PRO A 54 22.36 -1.87 2.10
CA PRO A 54 23.40 -2.72 2.68
C PRO A 54 23.70 -3.89 1.74
N MET A 55 24.97 -4.05 1.38
CA MET A 55 25.46 -5.24 0.67
C MET A 55 25.44 -6.43 1.63
N ALA A 56 24.39 -7.25 1.55
CA ALA A 56 24.36 -8.53 2.23
C ALA A 56 25.19 -9.55 1.43
N SER A 57 26.32 -9.95 1.99
CA SER A 57 27.09 -11.11 1.54
C SER A 57 26.41 -12.38 2.06
N THR A 58 26.00 -13.28 1.18
CA THR A 58 25.59 -14.63 1.60
C THR A 58 26.13 -15.72 0.70
N SER A 59 26.64 -16.72 1.41
CA SER A 59 27.15 -18.02 1.04
C SER A 59 26.20 -18.86 0.19
N SER A 60 26.81 -19.58 -0.75
CA SER A 60 26.25 -20.55 -1.67
C SER A 60 25.67 -21.78 -0.97
N ASP A 61 24.44 -22.16 -1.33
CA ASP A 61 24.00 -23.55 -1.29
C ASP A 61 23.33 -23.91 -2.63
N SER A 62 23.65 -25.11 -3.11
CA SER A 62 23.65 -25.50 -4.51
C SER A 62 22.36 -26.21 -4.95
N THR A 63 21.72 -25.72 -6.01
CA THR A 63 20.86 -26.53 -6.90
C THR A 63 21.07 -26.09 -8.36
N ASP A 64 21.25 -27.08 -9.24
CA ASP A 64 21.58 -27.06 -10.67
C ASP A 64 21.34 -25.76 -11.46
N THR A 65 22.36 -24.89 -11.54
CA THR A 65 22.44 -23.79 -12.51
C THR A 65 23.36 -24.17 -13.67
N ALA A 66 22.81 -24.75 -14.73
CA ALA A 66 23.52 -24.79 -15.99
C ALA A 66 23.55 -23.35 -16.56
N ASN A 67 24.72 -22.70 -16.51
CA ASN A 67 25.08 -21.35 -17.01
C ASN A 67 25.26 -20.21 -15.98
N GLY A 68 25.25 -20.46 -14.67
CA GLY A 68 25.65 -19.44 -13.68
C GLY A 68 24.73 -18.21 -13.57
N SER A 69 23.57 -18.25 -14.23
CA SER A 69 22.48 -17.29 -14.02
C SER A 69 21.62 -17.73 -12.82
N VAL A 70 21.14 -16.78 -12.03
CA VAL A 70 20.29 -17.01 -10.85
C VAL A 70 18.82 -17.28 -11.24
N PHE A 71 18.50 -17.17 -12.53
CA PHE A 71 17.16 -17.35 -13.07
C PHE A 71 16.91 -18.79 -13.52
N SER A 72 15.69 -19.28 -13.33
CA SER A 72 15.27 -20.57 -13.88
C SER A 72 15.08 -20.49 -15.40
N SER A 73 15.11 -21.63 -16.09
CA SER A 73 14.89 -21.69 -17.54
C SER A 73 13.55 -21.09 -17.98
N GLU A 74 12.50 -21.26 -17.17
CA GLU A 74 11.17 -20.69 -17.42
C GLU A 74 11.17 -19.16 -17.24
N GLU A 75 11.87 -18.65 -16.23
CA GLU A 75 12.01 -17.21 -15.98
C GLU A 75 12.80 -16.52 -17.10
N LEU A 76 13.89 -17.16 -17.56
CA LEU A 76 14.68 -16.67 -18.70
C LEU A 76 13.84 -16.63 -19.98
N GLN A 77 13.09 -17.70 -20.25
CA GLN A 77 12.23 -17.77 -21.43
C GLN A 77 11.10 -16.73 -21.38
N PHE A 78 10.56 -16.45 -20.19
CA PHE A 78 9.61 -15.34 -20.00
C PHE A 78 10.24 -13.99 -20.33
N LEU A 79 11.44 -13.70 -19.80
CA LEU A 79 12.14 -12.44 -20.03
C LEU A 79 12.51 -12.27 -21.52
N GLU A 80 13.01 -13.32 -22.16
CA GLU A 80 13.32 -13.31 -23.58
C GLU A 80 12.06 -13.11 -24.42
N ASN A 81 10.98 -13.87 -24.19
CA ASN A 81 9.75 -13.71 -24.97
C ASN A 81 9.08 -12.35 -24.78
N THR A 82 9.19 -11.76 -23.59
CA THR A 82 8.54 -10.49 -23.26
C THR A 82 9.36 -9.27 -23.73
N PHE A 83 10.69 -9.38 -23.72
CA PHE A 83 11.58 -8.23 -23.94
C PHE A 83 12.51 -8.36 -25.14
N ALA A 84 12.66 -9.52 -25.80
CA ALA A 84 13.64 -9.73 -26.88
C ALA A 84 13.56 -8.67 -27.99
N ASP A 85 12.35 -8.27 -28.39
CA ASP A 85 12.15 -7.26 -29.43
C ASP A 85 12.48 -5.84 -28.92
N ALA A 86 12.34 -5.61 -27.61
CA ALA A 86 12.55 -4.33 -26.97
C ALA A 86 14.01 -4.10 -26.51
N VAL A 87 14.82 -5.16 -26.32
CA VAL A 87 16.24 -5.05 -25.89
C VAL A 87 17.06 -4.15 -26.83
N LYS A 88 16.70 -4.10 -28.12
CA LYS A 88 17.40 -3.30 -29.15
C LYS A 88 17.07 -1.81 -29.09
N ASP A 89 16.01 -1.41 -28.39
CA ASP A 89 15.61 -0.02 -28.21
C ASP A 89 15.36 0.27 -26.72
N ALA A 90 16.26 1.06 -26.12
CA ALA A 90 16.19 1.42 -24.71
C ALA A 90 14.89 2.14 -24.31
N GLN A 91 14.24 2.88 -25.22
CA GLN A 91 12.97 3.55 -24.92
C GLN A 91 11.79 2.57 -24.99
N ALA A 92 11.76 1.71 -26.02
CA ALA A 92 10.79 0.63 -26.11
C ALA A 92 10.89 -0.31 -24.90
N LEU A 93 12.11 -0.67 -24.49
CA LEU A 93 12.35 -1.52 -23.32
C LEU A 93 11.77 -0.90 -22.05
N LYS A 94 12.00 0.40 -21.82
CA LYS A 94 11.45 1.11 -20.66
C LYS A 94 9.92 1.18 -20.70
N SER A 95 9.33 1.43 -21.87
CA SER A 95 7.87 1.48 -22.04
C SER A 95 7.24 0.12 -21.76
N THR A 96 7.75 -0.94 -22.39
CA THR A 96 7.29 -2.31 -22.17
C THR A 96 7.49 -2.71 -20.71
N LEU A 97 8.61 -2.36 -20.11
CA LEU A 97 8.87 -2.65 -18.71
C LEU A 97 7.88 -1.92 -17.79
N LEU A 98 7.59 -0.64 -18.00
CA LEU A 98 6.58 0.11 -17.25
C LEU A 98 5.18 -0.50 -17.36
N GLU A 99 4.83 -1.01 -18.54
CA GLU A 99 3.56 -1.69 -18.77
C GLU A 99 3.47 -3.04 -18.06
N GLN A 100 4.58 -3.79 -18.03
CA GLN A 100 4.64 -5.14 -17.46
C GLN A 100 4.94 -5.15 -15.96
N LEU A 101 5.56 -4.10 -15.40
CA LEU A 101 5.97 -4.04 -13.99
C LEU A 101 4.81 -4.32 -13.00
N PRO A 102 3.58 -3.83 -13.21
CA PRO A 102 2.45 -4.11 -12.31
C PRO A 102 1.98 -5.58 -12.32
N THR A 103 2.27 -6.32 -13.39
CA THR A 103 1.85 -7.72 -13.59
C THR A 103 3.00 -8.71 -13.48
N MET A 104 4.24 -8.23 -13.46
CA MET A 104 5.43 -9.05 -13.34
C MET A 104 5.54 -9.65 -11.94
N ASN A 105 6.00 -10.91 -11.88
CA ASN A 105 6.18 -11.59 -10.60
C ASN A 105 7.17 -10.80 -9.71
N PRO A 106 6.79 -10.45 -8.47
CA PRO A 106 7.67 -9.75 -7.53
C PRO A 106 9.03 -10.43 -7.31
N ALA A 107 9.09 -11.77 -7.40
CA ALA A 107 10.33 -12.55 -7.33
C ALA A 107 11.29 -12.19 -8.47
N ILE A 108 10.76 -12.05 -9.69
CA ILE A 108 11.55 -11.69 -10.87
C ILE A 108 12.05 -10.25 -10.73
N ILE A 109 11.22 -9.32 -10.23
CA ILE A 109 11.65 -7.93 -9.96
C ILE A 109 12.82 -7.90 -8.97
N MET A 110 12.74 -8.67 -7.88
CA MET A 110 13.81 -8.74 -6.88
C MET A 110 15.08 -9.38 -7.43
N LYS A 111 14.98 -10.48 -8.17
CA LYS A 111 16.12 -11.12 -8.83
C LYS A 111 16.77 -10.15 -9.83
N LEU A 112 15.98 -9.48 -10.68
CA LEU A 112 16.50 -8.49 -11.63
C LEU A 112 17.23 -7.33 -10.93
N LYS A 113 16.74 -6.87 -9.77
CA LYS A 113 17.44 -5.86 -8.96
C LYS A 113 18.81 -6.32 -8.45
N GLN A 114 18.99 -7.61 -8.22
CA GLN A 114 20.23 -8.19 -7.71
C GLN A 114 21.18 -8.63 -8.85
N SER A 115 20.65 -8.82 -10.06
CA SER A 115 21.35 -9.40 -11.21
C SER A 115 21.84 -8.36 -12.23
N LEU A 116 22.50 -7.29 -11.77
CA LEU A 116 23.07 -6.24 -12.63
C LEU A 116 24.28 -6.70 -13.47
N ALA A 117 24.89 -7.82 -13.09
CA ALA A 117 26.06 -8.42 -13.75
C ALA A 117 25.81 -9.88 -14.19
N ASP A 118 24.56 -10.20 -14.56
CA ASP A 118 24.21 -11.54 -15.06
C ASP A 118 24.89 -11.84 -16.41
N PRO A 119 25.31 -13.10 -16.67
CA PRO A 119 25.91 -13.45 -17.96
C PRO A 119 24.94 -13.38 -19.15
N ASN A 120 23.62 -13.36 -18.93
CA ASN A 120 22.63 -13.19 -20.00
C ASN A 120 22.44 -11.70 -20.35
N GLU A 121 22.69 -11.35 -21.63
CA GLU A 121 22.59 -9.98 -22.15
C GLU A 121 21.17 -9.39 -22.00
N THR A 122 20.13 -10.19 -22.21
CA THR A 122 18.72 -9.77 -22.04
C THR A 122 18.44 -9.44 -20.58
N VAL A 123 18.87 -10.31 -19.65
CA VAL A 123 18.69 -10.10 -18.21
C VAL A 123 19.40 -8.83 -17.76
N GLN A 124 20.64 -8.63 -18.20
CA GLN A 124 21.42 -7.45 -17.86
C GLN A 124 20.78 -6.17 -18.42
N ALA A 125 20.31 -6.19 -19.67
CA ALA A 125 19.63 -5.06 -20.28
C ALA A 125 18.33 -4.70 -19.54
N VAL A 126 17.51 -5.71 -19.21
CA VAL A 126 16.27 -5.52 -18.43
C VAL A 126 16.56 -5.02 -17.02
N ALA A 127 17.57 -5.56 -16.34
CA ALA A 127 17.97 -5.13 -14.99
C ALA A 127 18.43 -3.66 -14.96
N ASN A 128 19.26 -3.26 -15.93
CA ASN A 128 19.69 -1.86 -16.07
C ASN A 128 18.52 -0.92 -16.42
N ALA A 129 17.63 -1.34 -17.31
CA ALA A 129 16.43 -0.58 -17.63
C ALA A 129 15.50 -0.41 -16.43
N LEU A 130 15.32 -1.48 -15.64
CA LEU A 130 14.56 -1.46 -14.38
C LEU A 130 15.15 -0.48 -13.38
N GLY A 131 16.47 -0.50 -13.18
CA GLY A 131 17.16 0.46 -12.33
C GLY A 131 16.90 1.91 -12.77
N SER A 132 17.01 2.19 -14.08
CA SER A 132 16.75 3.52 -14.64
C SER A 132 15.29 3.96 -14.48
N VAL A 133 14.32 3.04 -14.63
CA VAL A 133 12.89 3.33 -14.44
C VAL A 133 12.59 3.65 -12.98
N LEU A 134 13.14 2.88 -12.04
CA LEU A 134 12.92 3.09 -10.62
C LEU A 134 13.55 4.40 -10.12
N GLU A 135 14.75 4.76 -10.60
CA GLU A 135 15.34 6.07 -10.27
C GLU A 135 14.52 7.22 -10.84
N ALA A 136 14.03 7.10 -12.08
CA ALA A 136 13.16 8.10 -12.68
C ALA A 136 11.84 8.26 -11.90
N GLN A 137 11.27 7.16 -11.37
CA GLN A 137 10.09 7.22 -10.48
C GLN A 137 10.40 7.96 -9.18
N LEU A 138 11.56 7.71 -8.57
CA LEU A 138 11.97 8.42 -7.36
C LEU A 138 12.24 9.91 -7.62
N GLU A 139 12.82 10.26 -8.76
CA GLU A 139 13.01 11.65 -9.18
C GLU A 139 11.67 12.34 -9.41
N GLN A 140 10.76 11.71 -10.15
CA GLN A 140 9.41 12.22 -10.36
C GLN A 140 8.65 12.39 -9.03
N ALA A 141 8.78 11.44 -8.11
CA ALA A 141 8.20 11.51 -6.77
C ALA A 141 8.72 12.73 -5.97
N ARG A 142 10.04 13.00 -6.05
CA ARG A 142 10.66 14.19 -5.43
C ARG A 142 10.12 15.48 -6.04
N ASP A 143 9.99 15.54 -7.37
CA ASP A 143 9.46 16.71 -8.07
C ASP A 143 7.99 16.98 -7.73
N ILE A 144 7.17 15.92 -7.63
CA ILE A 144 5.78 16.05 -7.20
C ILE A 144 5.74 16.58 -5.77
N LEU A 145 6.49 15.99 -4.84
CA LEU A 145 6.52 16.46 -3.45
C LEU A 145 6.98 17.92 -3.38
N LYS A 146 7.99 18.30 -4.17
CA LYS A 146 8.43 19.68 -4.28
C LYS A 146 7.31 20.61 -4.73
N SER A 147 6.62 20.25 -5.81
CA SER A 147 5.52 21.05 -6.34
C SER A 147 4.35 21.21 -5.35
N LEU A 148 4.12 20.21 -4.49
CA LEU A 148 3.09 20.26 -3.44
C LEU A 148 3.49 21.23 -2.33
N LEU A 149 4.76 21.22 -1.93
CA LEU A 149 5.29 22.08 -0.87
C LEU A 149 5.46 23.54 -1.35
N ASP A 150 5.92 23.73 -2.59
CA ASP A 150 6.08 25.04 -3.23
C ASP A 150 4.72 25.75 -3.46
N ALA A 151 3.60 25.01 -3.41
CA ALA A 151 2.26 25.59 -3.57
C ALA A 151 1.90 26.60 -2.45
N GLY A 152 2.49 26.45 -1.27
CA GLY A 152 2.39 27.32 -0.09
C GLY A 152 1.01 27.51 0.55
N GLU A 153 -0.07 27.27 -0.18
CA GLU A 153 -1.46 27.36 0.28
C GLU A 153 -2.10 25.97 0.35
N ILE A 154 -2.69 25.61 1.49
CA ILE A 154 -3.32 24.30 1.72
C ILE A 154 -4.36 23.97 0.64
N ARG A 155 -5.18 24.94 0.23
CA ARG A 155 -6.20 24.71 -0.81
C ARG A 155 -5.61 24.37 -2.18
N LYS A 156 -4.51 25.03 -2.55
CA LYS A 156 -3.80 24.74 -3.81
C LYS A 156 -3.11 23.38 -3.74
N MET A 157 -2.49 23.08 -2.60
CA MET A 157 -1.87 21.79 -2.31
C MET A 157 -2.89 20.65 -2.42
N ASP A 158 -4.06 20.75 -1.77
CA ASP A 158 -5.11 19.74 -1.86
C ASP A 158 -5.63 19.54 -3.28
N ALA A 159 -5.73 20.62 -4.07
CA ALA A 159 -6.11 20.53 -5.48
C ALA A 159 -5.04 19.82 -6.33
N LEU A 160 -3.76 20.08 -6.07
CA LEU A 160 -2.64 19.39 -6.72
C LEU A 160 -2.57 17.92 -6.32
N ILE A 161 -2.81 17.58 -5.05
CA ILE A 161 -2.91 16.19 -4.57
C ILE A 161 -4.03 15.47 -5.32
N GLY A 162 -5.23 16.06 -5.40
CA GLY A 162 -6.34 15.48 -6.14
C GLY A 162 -6.05 15.31 -7.64
N LYS A 163 -5.28 16.22 -8.25
CA LYS A 163 -4.81 16.06 -9.64
C LYS A 163 -3.80 14.93 -9.76
N ALA A 164 -2.77 14.88 -8.92
CA ALA A 164 -1.75 13.85 -8.93
C ALA A 164 -2.35 12.45 -8.70
N ALA A 165 -3.35 12.34 -7.82
CA ALA A 165 -4.09 11.10 -7.58
C ALA A 165 -4.81 10.61 -8.84
N ARG A 166 -5.55 11.50 -9.52
CA ARG A 166 -6.24 11.18 -10.80
C ARG A 166 -5.27 10.82 -11.92
N ASP A 167 -4.11 11.49 -11.96
CA ASP A 167 -3.04 11.22 -12.91
C ASP A 167 -2.29 9.90 -12.61
N GLY A 168 -2.57 9.22 -11.49
CA GLY A 168 -1.87 7.99 -11.08
C GLY A 168 -0.43 8.20 -10.61
N LYS A 169 -0.08 9.45 -10.26
CA LYS A 169 1.28 9.85 -9.86
C LYS A 169 1.56 9.67 -8.36
N LEU A 170 0.55 9.36 -7.56
CA LEU A 170 0.69 9.03 -6.14
C LEU A 170 0.97 7.54 -5.98
N ASP A 171 2.15 7.11 -6.42
CA ASP A 171 2.59 5.72 -6.40
C ASP A 171 3.39 5.37 -5.14
N ALA A 172 3.86 4.12 -5.06
CA ALA A 172 4.66 3.65 -3.93
C ALA A 172 5.94 4.48 -3.77
N ALA A 173 6.61 4.84 -4.86
CA ALA A 173 7.82 5.65 -4.84
C ALA A 173 7.57 7.04 -4.21
N PHE A 174 6.45 7.67 -4.55
CA PHE A 174 6.01 8.92 -3.93
C PHE A 174 5.82 8.79 -2.42
N PHE A 175 5.12 7.76 -1.95
CA PHE A 175 4.92 7.54 -0.52
C PHE A 175 6.22 7.20 0.22
N SER A 176 7.15 6.48 -0.39
CA SER A 176 8.48 6.24 0.20
C SER A 176 9.25 7.56 0.39
N VAL A 177 9.27 8.42 -0.63
CA VAL A 177 9.94 9.74 -0.56
C VAL A 177 9.28 10.63 0.50
N LEU A 178 7.95 10.66 0.54
CA LEU A 178 7.19 11.43 1.52
C LEU A 178 7.46 10.95 2.96
N GLN A 179 7.46 9.64 3.19
CA GLN A 179 7.72 9.06 4.51
C GLN A 179 9.14 9.34 5.00
N MET A 180 10.14 9.26 4.11
CA MET A 180 11.52 9.63 4.44
C MET A 180 11.63 11.11 4.84
N ASN A 181 10.97 12.01 4.10
CA ASN A 181 10.95 13.43 4.44
C ASN A 181 10.22 13.70 5.78
N LEU A 182 9.16 12.94 6.07
CA LEU A 182 8.43 13.04 7.33
C LEU A 182 9.29 12.57 8.52
N GLN A 183 10.04 11.48 8.35
CA GLN A 183 10.99 11.01 9.37
C GLN A 183 12.10 12.03 9.63
N ASN A 184 12.71 12.57 8.57
CA ASN A 184 13.75 13.61 8.70
C ASN A 184 13.20 14.85 9.40
N ALA A 185 12.03 15.33 9.00
CA ALA A 185 11.38 16.46 9.64
C ALA A 185 11.06 16.20 11.13
N ALA A 186 10.65 14.97 11.47
CA ALA A 186 10.37 14.60 12.86
C ALA A 186 11.64 14.57 13.72
N GLN A 187 12.76 14.10 13.16
CA GLN A 187 14.06 14.12 13.84
C GLN A 187 14.58 15.55 14.02
N GLU A 188 14.48 16.39 12.99
CA GLU A 188 14.83 17.81 13.05
C GLU A 188 13.99 18.55 14.10
N ALA A 189 12.68 18.31 14.14
CA ALA A 189 11.78 18.91 15.12
C ALA A 189 12.05 18.44 16.56
N ALA A 190 12.51 17.21 16.76
CA ALA A 190 12.93 16.73 18.07
C ALA A 190 14.25 17.37 18.54
N ALA A 191 15.09 17.82 17.61
CA ALA A 191 16.37 18.48 17.89
C ALA A 191 16.26 20.01 18.01
N ALA A 192 15.28 20.64 17.35
CA ALA A 192 15.07 22.09 17.36
C ALA A 192 13.91 22.48 18.29
N ALA A 193 14.22 23.16 19.39
CA ALA A 193 13.24 23.65 20.37
C ALA A 193 12.62 25.01 19.98
N GLU A 194 12.27 25.22 18.71
CA GLU A 194 11.71 26.49 18.25
C GLU A 194 10.20 26.40 17.97
N GLU A 195 9.43 27.16 18.76
CA GLU A 195 8.01 27.40 18.60
C GLU A 195 7.77 28.59 17.65
N GLY A 196 6.96 28.42 16.60
CA GLY A 196 6.46 29.58 15.84
C GLY A 196 5.82 29.32 14.48
N GLU A 197 6.26 28.30 13.74
CA GLU A 197 5.68 27.94 12.44
C GLU A 197 4.97 26.59 12.50
N ALA A 198 4.01 26.36 11.60
CA ALA A 198 3.46 25.02 11.38
C ALA A 198 4.65 24.13 11.01
N SER A 199 5.09 23.31 11.97
CA SER A 199 6.30 22.51 11.83
C SER A 199 6.24 21.78 10.49
N ARG A 200 7.35 21.72 9.76
CA ARG A 200 7.51 20.94 8.52
C ARG A 200 6.84 19.55 8.64
N VAL A 201 6.91 18.97 9.84
CA VAL A 201 6.22 17.73 10.22
C VAL A 201 4.70 17.80 10.02
N GLN A 202 4.03 18.86 10.51
CA GLN A 202 2.58 19.04 10.38
C GLN A 202 2.15 19.16 8.91
N VAL A 203 2.91 19.91 8.10
CA VAL A 203 2.62 20.04 6.66
C VAL A 203 2.77 18.69 5.96
N LEU A 204 3.87 17.98 6.19
CA LEU A 204 4.10 16.66 5.59
C LEU A 204 3.09 15.62 6.09
N GLN A 205 2.67 15.68 7.35
CA GLN A 205 1.59 14.85 7.89
C GLN A 205 0.27 15.13 7.18
N HIS A 206 -0.11 16.39 6.97
CA HIS A 206 -1.30 16.74 6.20
C HIS A 206 -1.22 16.24 4.77
N VAL A 207 -0.09 16.42 4.08
CA VAL A 207 0.12 15.89 2.73
C VAL A 207 -0.04 14.38 2.72
N TYR A 208 0.56 13.68 3.68
CA TYR A 208 0.47 12.23 3.80
C TYR A 208 -0.97 11.77 3.95
N THR A 209 -1.71 12.32 4.92
CA THR A 209 -3.10 11.94 5.17
C THR A 209 -4.00 12.27 3.98
N ARG A 210 -3.82 13.43 3.36
CA ARG A 210 -4.63 13.85 2.21
C ARG A 210 -4.36 13.01 0.96
N CYS A 211 -3.09 12.72 0.66
CA CYS A 211 -2.71 11.82 -0.43
C CYS A 211 -3.30 10.43 -0.21
N GLN A 212 -3.23 9.92 1.01
CA GLN A 212 -3.80 8.63 1.37
C GLN A 212 -5.33 8.62 1.14
N GLU A 213 -6.05 9.64 1.61
CA GLU A 213 -7.49 9.75 1.38
C GLU A 213 -7.86 9.76 -0.11
N GLU A 214 -7.13 10.51 -0.95
CA GLU A 214 -7.39 10.54 -2.40
C GLU A 214 -7.08 9.20 -3.08
N VAL A 215 -6.03 8.50 -2.65
CA VAL A 215 -5.74 7.16 -3.15
C VAL A 215 -6.82 6.17 -2.73
N GLU A 216 -7.27 6.20 -1.48
CA GLU A 216 -8.29 5.30 -0.94
C GLU A 216 -9.65 5.41 -1.65
N LYS A 217 -10.00 6.58 -2.20
CA LYS A 217 -11.21 6.75 -3.03
C LYS A 217 -11.22 5.89 -4.29
N ASN A 218 -10.05 5.56 -4.81
CA ASN A 218 -9.89 4.80 -6.05
C ASN A 218 -9.67 3.30 -5.80
N VAL A 219 -9.57 2.89 -4.53
CA VAL A 219 -9.36 1.50 -4.13
C VAL A 219 -10.73 0.81 -4.02
N PRO A 220 -10.88 -0.45 -4.49
CA PRO A 220 -12.10 -1.20 -4.30
C PRO A 220 -12.53 -1.24 -2.82
N PRO A 221 -13.82 -1.09 -2.51
CA PRO A 221 -14.30 -0.86 -1.15
C PRO A 221 -13.91 -1.97 -0.16
N GLY A 222 -13.87 -3.23 -0.59
CA GLY A 222 -13.38 -4.35 0.23
C GLY A 222 -11.90 -4.24 0.61
N ILE A 223 -11.04 -3.84 -0.34
CA ILE A 223 -9.61 -3.63 -0.11
C ILE A 223 -9.39 -2.39 0.77
N ALA A 224 -10.14 -1.31 0.52
CA ALA A 224 -10.08 -0.10 1.33
C ALA A 224 -10.46 -0.37 2.79
N LEU A 225 -11.52 -1.17 3.01
CA LEU A 225 -11.92 -1.62 4.34
C LEU A 225 -10.82 -2.47 4.98
N LEU A 226 -10.32 -3.50 4.30
CA LEU A 226 -9.26 -4.36 4.85
C LEU A 226 -8.02 -3.54 5.27
N ASN A 227 -7.54 -2.64 4.41
CA ASN A 227 -6.40 -1.77 4.72
C ASN A 227 -6.67 -0.88 5.94
N LYS A 228 -7.90 -0.38 6.10
CA LYS A 228 -8.29 0.42 7.27
C LYS A 228 -8.30 -0.42 8.55
N LEU A 229 -8.81 -1.65 8.49
CA LEU A 229 -8.87 -2.56 9.63
C LEU A 229 -7.47 -2.99 10.08
N LEU A 230 -6.57 -3.30 9.14
CA LEU A 230 -5.19 -3.70 9.43
C LEU A 230 -4.34 -2.59 10.07
N ARG A 231 -4.72 -1.32 9.88
CA ARG A 231 -4.08 -0.16 10.53
C ARG A 231 -4.73 0.25 11.84
N THR A 232 -5.86 -0.36 12.20
CA THR A 232 -6.60 -0.04 13.41
C THR A 232 -6.26 -1.07 14.48
N GLU A 233 -5.36 -0.72 15.41
CA GLU A 233 -4.91 -1.65 16.46
C GLU A 233 -5.97 -1.87 17.55
N ILE A 234 -6.80 -0.85 17.81
CA ILE A 234 -7.80 -0.87 18.88
C ILE A 234 -9.04 -1.65 18.47
N ASP A 235 -9.26 -2.81 19.11
CA ASP A 235 -10.34 -3.76 18.81
C ASP A 235 -11.73 -3.12 18.80
N SER A 236 -12.03 -2.24 19.77
CA SER A 236 -13.34 -1.58 19.85
C SER A 236 -13.60 -0.63 18.68
N ILE A 237 -12.56 0.07 18.20
CA ILE A 237 -12.65 0.92 17.02
C ILE A 237 -12.82 0.06 15.78
N ARG A 238 -12.07 -1.04 15.69
CA ARG A 238 -12.13 -1.99 14.57
C ARG A 238 -13.51 -2.65 14.45
N ALA A 239 -14.11 -3.07 15.58
CA ALA A 239 -15.47 -3.59 15.65
C ALA A 239 -16.51 -2.56 15.17
N ASN A 240 -16.38 -1.30 15.59
CA ASN A 240 -17.27 -0.22 15.13
C ASN A 240 -17.12 0.04 13.61
N GLN A 241 -15.89 -0.01 13.09
CA GLN A 241 -15.65 0.08 11.64
C GLN A 241 -16.31 -1.09 10.90
N LEU A 242 -16.10 -2.33 11.35
CA LEU A 242 -16.73 -3.51 10.77
C LEU A 242 -18.25 -3.38 10.74
N LYS A 243 -18.87 -2.96 11.86
CA LYS A 243 -20.31 -2.74 11.93
C LYS A 243 -20.78 -1.65 10.98
N HIS A 244 -20.04 -0.54 10.88
CA HIS A 244 -20.39 0.56 9.98
C HIS A 244 -20.30 0.18 8.50
N TYR A 245 -19.33 -0.67 8.13
CA TYR A 245 -19.10 -1.00 6.72
C TYR A 245 -19.86 -2.24 6.25
N LEU A 246 -19.94 -3.28 7.08
CA LEU A 246 -20.49 -4.58 6.71
C LEU A 246 -21.96 -4.76 7.05
N CYS A 247 -22.52 -3.95 7.94
CA CYS A 247 -23.91 -4.10 8.38
C CYS A 247 -24.82 -3.04 7.75
N PRO A 248 -26.13 -3.33 7.64
CA PRO A 248 -27.09 -2.39 7.08
C PRO A 248 -27.16 -1.14 7.97
N GLN A 249 -26.97 0.04 7.37
CA GLN A 249 -27.01 1.29 8.13
C GLN A 249 -28.46 1.66 8.51
N PRO A 250 -28.68 2.26 9.69
CA PRO A 250 -30.01 2.71 10.09
C PRO A 250 -30.49 3.82 9.14
N ASN A 251 -31.66 3.61 8.53
CA ASN A 251 -32.31 4.60 7.65
C ASN A 251 -33.15 5.61 8.43
N VAL A 252 -32.73 5.99 9.64
CA VAL A 252 -33.46 6.92 10.51
C VAL A 252 -32.54 8.09 10.83
N ILE A 253 -33.00 9.30 10.52
CA ILE A 253 -32.35 10.54 10.97
C ILE A 253 -33.21 11.15 12.07
N THR A 254 -32.61 11.40 13.23
CA THR A 254 -33.26 12.18 14.28
C THR A 254 -33.12 13.67 13.97
N ALA A 255 -34.23 14.35 13.75
CA ALA A 255 -34.27 15.79 13.54
C ALA A 255 -33.96 16.55 14.84
N PRO A 256 -33.61 17.85 14.78
CA PRO A 256 -33.30 18.66 15.96
C PRO A 256 -34.45 18.78 16.97
N ASP A 257 -35.67 18.50 16.52
CA ASP A 257 -36.89 18.46 17.33
C ASP A 257 -37.13 17.11 18.03
N GLY A 258 -36.23 16.14 17.84
CA GLY A 258 -36.33 14.79 18.39
C GLY A 258 -37.24 13.86 17.58
N THR A 259 -37.78 14.30 16.44
CA THR A 259 -38.59 13.42 15.57
C THR A 259 -37.70 12.53 14.72
N GLU A 260 -38.05 11.25 14.63
CA GLU A 260 -37.36 10.27 13.78
C GLU A 260 -37.95 10.32 12.37
N ILE A 261 -37.13 10.76 11.41
CA ILE A 261 -37.48 10.77 10.00
C ILE A 261 -36.92 9.49 9.37
N GLN A 262 -37.81 8.59 8.95
CA GLN A 262 -37.43 7.43 8.16
C GLN A 262 -37.08 7.87 6.73
N LEU A 263 -35.87 7.57 6.31
CA LEU A 263 -35.45 7.74 4.93
C LEU A 263 -36.02 6.60 4.09
N GLU A 264 -36.65 6.93 2.97
CA GLU A 264 -37.09 5.94 1.99
C GLU A 264 -35.88 5.23 1.37
N GLY A 265 -35.91 3.90 1.32
CA GLY A 265 -34.89 3.07 0.69
C GLY A 265 -34.51 1.84 1.52
N GLU A 266 -33.85 0.88 0.88
CA GLU A 266 -33.24 -0.25 1.58
C GLU A 266 -32.05 0.23 2.42
N PRO A 267 -31.79 -0.40 3.58
CA PRO A 267 -30.66 -0.02 4.41
C PRO A 267 -29.35 -0.25 3.66
N ARG A 268 -28.59 0.83 3.49
CA ARG A 268 -27.40 0.82 2.64
C ARG A 268 -26.28 0.06 3.33
N ILE A 269 -25.77 -0.97 2.67
CA ILE A 269 -24.52 -1.64 3.05
C ILE A 269 -23.38 -0.96 2.29
N LEU A 270 -22.33 -0.52 2.98
CA LEU A 270 -21.22 0.18 2.35
C LEU A 270 -20.24 -0.79 1.68
N VAL A 271 -20.04 -1.97 2.28
CA VAL A 271 -19.16 -3.02 1.77
C VAL A 271 -19.86 -4.37 1.92
N PRO A 272 -20.35 -4.97 0.81
CA PRO A 272 -20.87 -6.33 0.85
C PRO A 272 -19.82 -7.33 1.38
N PRO A 273 -20.20 -8.30 2.23
CA PRO A 273 -19.26 -9.30 2.76
C PRO A 273 -18.40 -10.02 1.70
N PRO A 274 -18.92 -10.40 0.52
CA PRO A 274 -18.11 -11.04 -0.52
C PRO A 274 -16.91 -10.18 -0.99
N LEU A 275 -17.06 -8.85 -1.02
CA LEU A 275 -15.95 -7.97 -1.41
C LEU A 275 -14.82 -7.96 -0.39
N LEU A 276 -15.14 -8.15 0.90
CA LEU A 276 -14.13 -8.30 1.95
C LEU A 276 -13.43 -9.66 1.85
N VAL A 277 -14.16 -10.72 1.52
CA VAL A 277 -13.58 -12.06 1.25
C VAL A 277 -12.56 -11.98 0.11
N ASP A 278 -12.94 -11.37 -1.02
CA ASP A 278 -12.04 -11.18 -2.17
C ASP A 278 -10.80 -10.38 -1.79
N ALA A 279 -10.96 -9.33 -0.98
CA ALA A 279 -9.85 -8.51 -0.49
C ALA A 279 -8.89 -9.33 0.39
N ILE A 280 -9.41 -10.14 1.31
CA ILE A 280 -8.63 -11.04 2.18
C ILE A 280 -7.89 -12.08 1.33
N GLY A 281 -8.58 -12.74 0.40
CA GLY A 281 -7.97 -13.72 -0.49
C GLY A 281 -6.81 -13.14 -1.30
N ASN A 282 -7.02 -11.95 -1.88
CA ASN A 282 -5.98 -11.25 -2.64
C ASN A 282 -4.79 -10.82 -1.76
N ALA A 283 -5.04 -10.36 -0.53
CA ALA A 283 -3.97 -10.00 0.40
C ALA A 283 -3.10 -11.21 0.77
N ILE A 284 -3.71 -12.37 1.05
CA ILE A 284 -2.95 -13.60 1.39
C ILE A 284 -2.14 -14.08 0.19
N LYS A 285 -2.71 -14.10 -1.01
CA LYS A 285 -1.97 -14.44 -2.24
C LYS A 285 -0.73 -13.56 -2.40
N GLN A 286 -0.88 -12.25 -2.19
CA GLN A 286 0.25 -11.30 -2.27
C GLN A 286 1.31 -11.58 -1.20
N ILE A 287 0.91 -11.80 0.05
CA ILE A 287 1.85 -12.13 1.13
C ILE A 287 2.67 -13.38 0.77
N ARG A 288 2.01 -14.45 0.31
CA ARG A 288 2.70 -15.70 -0.10
C ARG A 288 3.59 -15.52 -1.32
N THR A 289 3.18 -14.67 -2.25
CA THR A 289 4.00 -14.33 -3.43
C THR A 289 5.31 -13.66 -2.99
N VAL A 290 5.23 -12.68 -2.08
CA VAL A 290 6.41 -11.97 -1.54
C VAL A 290 7.30 -12.89 -0.70
N GLU A 291 6.71 -13.78 0.09
CA GLU A 291 7.45 -14.80 0.86
C GLU A 291 8.31 -15.69 -0.06
N LYS A 292 7.69 -16.25 -1.09
CA LYS A 292 8.41 -17.11 -2.06
C LYS A 292 9.43 -16.36 -2.90
N ALA A 293 9.17 -15.09 -3.17
CA ALA A 293 10.11 -14.19 -3.82
C ALA A 293 11.36 -13.90 -2.97
N GLY A 294 11.40 -14.33 -1.69
CA GLY A 294 12.45 -13.95 -0.75
C GLY A 294 12.36 -12.50 -0.29
N GLY A 295 11.22 -11.83 -0.49
CA GLY A 295 10.98 -10.46 -0.05
C GLY A 295 10.65 -10.33 1.44
N THR A 296 10.29 -11.44 2.08
CA THR A 296 10.06 -11.53 3.53
C THR A 296 10.42 -12.92 4.02
N ASP A 297 10.81 -13.05 5.27
CA ASP A 297 11.02 -14.36 5.90
C ASP A 297 9.68 -15.05 6.21
N PRO A 298 9.67 -16.40 6.31
CA PRO A 298 8.45 -17.16 6.56
C PRO A 298 7.72 -16.80 7.86
N ALA A 299 8.46 -16.40 8.91
CA ALA A 299 7.84 -16.04 10.18
C ALA A 299 7.07 -14.71 10.08
N SER A 300 7.67 -13.69 9.45
CA SER A 300 6.97 -12.44 9.17
C SER A 300 5.78 -12.62 8.22
N ALA A 301 5.91 -13.47 7.19
CA ALA A 301 4.79 -13.82 6.31
C ALA A 301 3.63 -14.46 7.08
N ALA A 302 3.94 -15.41 7.97
CA ALA A 302 2.95 -16.05 8.83
C ALA A 302 2.24 -15.05 9.76
N ASN A 303 2.98 -14.10 10.34
CA ASN A 303 2.41 -13.05 11.18
C ASN A 303 1.44 -12.15 10.38
N MET A 304 1.80 -11.74 9.16
CA MET A 304 0.91 -10.94 8.30
C MET A 304 -0.37 -11.71 7.94
N VAL A 305 -0.26 -13.01 7.64
CA VAL A 305 -1.44 -13.87 7.39
C VAL A 305 -2.30 -14.00 8.64
N GLU A 306 -1.72 -14.11 9.83
CA GLU A 306 -2.50 -14.15 11.08
C GLU A 306 -3.21 -12.83 11.36
N SER A 307 -2.58 -11.68 11.08
CA SER A 307 -3.26 -10.38 11.20
C SER A 307 -4.50 -10.30 10.30
N VAL A 308 -4.39 -10.76 9.04
CA VAL A 308 -5.55 -10.85 8.12
C VAL A 308 -6.60 -11.83 8.63
N ARG A 309 -6.17 -12.97 9.19
CA ARG A 309 -7.06 -13.98 9.80
C ARG A 309 -7.82 -13.42 11.01
N GLN A 310 -7.17 -12.62 11.84
CA GLN A 310 -7.79 -12.00 13.00
C GLN A 310 -8.90 -11.02 12.59
N VAL A 311 -8.65 -10.20 11.58
CA VAL A 311 -9.68 -9.33 10.97
C VAL A 311 -10.86 -10.15 10.44
N ALA A 312 -10.59 -11.28 9.78
CA ALA A 312 -11.64 -12.17 9.27
C ALA A 312 -12.51 -12.78 10.39
N LYS A 313 -11.89 -13.20 11.51
CA LYS A 313 -12.60 -13.72 12.69
C LYS A 313 -13.53 -12.65 13.29
N GLU A 314 -13.06 -11.43 13.41
CA GLU A 314 -13.85 -10.31 13.95
C GLU A 314 -15.00 -9.93 13.01
N ALA A 315 -14.75 -9.88 11.71
CA ALA A 315 -15.78 -9.64 10.70
C ALA A 315 -16.89 -10.70 10.78
N ARG A 316 -16.51 -11.98 10.93
CA ARG A 316 -17.47 -13.09 11.13
C ARG A 316 -18.37 -12.87 12.35
N ILE A 317 -17.79 -12.46 13.49
CA ILE A 317 -18.56 -12.18 14.71
C ILE A 317 -19.57 -11.06 14.45
N ILE A 318 -19.12 -9.93 13.88
CA ILE A 318 -19.98 -8.77 13.62
C ILE A 318 -21.09 -9.10 12.61
N ILE A 319 -20.80 -9.85 11.55
CA ILE A 319 -21.81 -10.31 10.59
C ILE A 319 -22.83 -11.21 11.30
N GLY A 320 -22.38 -12.21 12.07
CA GLY A 320 -23.27 -13.11 12.80
C GLY A 320 -24.15 -12.41 13.84
N GLU A 321 -23.62 -11.38 14.52
CA GLU A 321 -24.38 -10.57 15.48
C GLU A 321 -25.48 -9.71 14.83
N ASN A 322 -25.23 -9.19 13.62
CA ASN A 322 -26.15 -8.22 12.98
C ASN A 322 -27.10 -8.87 11.96
N TYR A 323 -26.69 -9.94 11.28
CA TYR A 323 -27.53 -10.67 10.32
C TYR A 323 -28.15 -11.95 10.89
N GLY A 324 -27.55 -12.51 11.94
CA GLY A 324 -27.95 -13.79 12.55
C GLY A 324 -27.03 -14.95 12.15
N ILE A 325 -26.97 -15.96 13.02
CA ILE A 325 -26.08 -17.14 12.89
C ILE A 325 -26.46 -18.01 11.68
N GLU A 326 -27.74 -18.02 11.30
CA GLU A 326 -28.25 -18.80 10.16
C GLU A 326 -28.43 -17.95 8.90
N SER A 327 -27.88 -16.73 8.87
CA SER A 327 -28.04 -15.84 7.73
C SER A 327 -27.21 -16.29 6.53
N GLU A 328 -27.79 -16.14 5.33
CA GLU A 328 -27.11 -16.37 4.05
C GLU A 328 -25.81 -15.55 3.96
N ALA A 329 -25.84 -14.29 4.40
CA ALA A 329 -24.67 -13.42 4.41
C ALA A 329 -23.51 -13.96 5.26
N LEU A 330 -23.78 -14.61 6.40
CA LEU A 330 -22.75 -15.25 7.21
C LEU A 330 -22.24 -16.53 6.54
N GLN A 331 -23.14 -17.35 5.99
CA GLN A 331 -22.78 -18.60 5.31
C GLN A 331 -21.89 -18.32 4.09
N GLU A 332 -22.28 -17.39 3.22
CA GLU A 332 -21.47 -16.97 2.07
C GLU A 332 -20.10 -16.44 2.49
N PHE A 333 -20.04 -15.66 3.57
CA PHE A 333 -18.78 -15.14 4.10
C PHE A 333 -17.88 -16.27 4.62
N GLU A 334 -18.43 -17.24 5.35
CA GLU A 334 -17.69 -18.39 5.84
C GLU A 334 -17.20 -19.30 4.72
N GLU A 335 -18.08 -19.64 3.77
CA GLU A 335 -17.78 -20.48 2.61
C GLU A 335 -16.69 -19.85 1.73
N GLY A 336 -16.78 -18.53 1.50
CA GLY A 336 -15.77 -17.80 0.74
C GLY A 336 -14.39 -17.78 1.42
N LEU A 337 -14.34 -17.82 2.77
CA LEU A 337 -13.09 -17.85 3.52
C LEU A 337 -12.49 -19.26 3.70
N GLN A 338 -13.28 -20.34 3.53
CA GLN A 338 -12.77 -21.71 3.61
C GLN A 338 -11.57 -21.96 2.69
N PRO A 339 -11.64 -21.72 1.36
CA PRO A 339 -10.51 -22.01 0.48
C PRO A 339 -9.28 -21.13 0.76
N VAL A 340 -9.49 -19.96 1.37
CA VAL A 340 -8.45 -18.99 1.71
C VAL A 340 -7.61 -19.44 2.91
N PHE A 341 -8.25 -19.93 3.98
CA PHE A 341 -7.57 -20.34 5.21
C PHE A 341 -7.43 -21.85 5.41
N ARG A 342 -8.22 -22.65 4.69
CA ARG A 342 -8.21 -24.11 4.67
C ARG A 342 -8.16 -24.62 3.24
N PRO A 343 -7.05 -24.38 2.53
CA PRO A 343 -6.87 -24.88 1.18
C PRO A 343 -6.90 -26.42 1.14
N ASP A 344 -7.72 -27.00 0.27
CA ASP A 344 -7.89 -28.46 0.13
C ASP A 344 -6.68 -29.18 -0.48
N SER A 345 -5.76 -28.41 -1.06
CA SER A 345 -4.59 -28.94 -1.77
C SER A 345 -3.33 -28.13 -1.48
N PRO A 346 -2.15 -28.77 -1.35
CA PRO A 346 -0.85 -28.09 -1.28
C PRO A 346 -0.56 -27.22 -2.52
N GLU A 347 -1.27 -27.47 -3.62
CA GLU A 347 -1.18 -26.75 -4.88
C GLU A 347 -2.04 -25.47 -4.93
N SER A 348 -2.79 -25.18 -3.86
CA SER A 348 -3.66 -24.00 -3.81
C SER A 348 -2.88 -22.70 -4.00
N VAL A 349 -3.47 -21.77 -4.75
CA VAL A 349 -2.95 -20.39 -4.94
C VAL A 349 -2.78 -19.64 -3.62
N TYR A 350 -3.52 -20.01 -2.56
CA TYR A 350 -3.40 -19.40 -1.24
C TYR A 350 -2.23 -19.93 -0.41
N ILE A 351 -1.64 -21.05 -0.82
CA ILE A 351 -0.36 -21.55 -0.29
C ILE A 351 0.76 -21.08 -1.22
N LYS A 352 0.52 -21.15 -2.53
CA LYS A 352 1.55 -20.94 -3.52
C LYS A 352 1.85 -19.47 -3.84
N GLY A 353 0.95 -18.54 -3.52
CA GLY A 353 1.00 -17.20 -4.12
C GLY A 353 0.52 -17.23 -5.58
N GLU A 354 0.46 -16.05 -6.20
CA GLU A 354 0.17 -15.87 -7.64
C GLU A 354 1.46 -15.77 -8.48
#